data_AF-A0A537FSL0-F1
#
_entry.id   AF-A0A537FSL0-F1
#
_cell.length_a   1.000
_cell.length_b   1.000
_cell.length_c   1.000
_cell.angle_alpha   90.00
_cell.angle_beta   90.00
_cell.angle_gamma   90.00
#
_symmetry.space_group_name_H-M   'P 1'
#
loop_
_entity.id
_entity.type
_entity.pdbx_description
1 polymer ?
#
loop_
_entity_poly.entity_id
_entity_poly.type
_entity_poly.pdbx_seq_one_letter_code
_entity_poly.pdbx_strand_id
1 'polypeptide(L)' 'MEAFLSVLKKAKIRDSEIEVSSSVESQHTMCSKPLVNVLVMTAKGSGPAEYRDLAALYQYCPGCRTAVRVL' A
#
# COMPACT_ATOMS: atom_id res chain seq x y z
N MET A 1 7.15 9.57 1.71
CA MET A 1 6.20 8.58 2.27
C MET A 1 4.98 9.29 2.84
N GLU A 2 5.15 10.26 3.73
CA GLU A 2 4.03 10.97 4.39
C GLU A 2 2.99 11.54 3.41
N ALA A 3 3.42 12.21 2.33
CA ALA A 3 2.51 12.73 1.32
C ALA A 3 1.71 11.61 0.61
N PHE A 4 2.35 10.49 0.28
CA PHE A 4 1.70 9.34 -0.34
C PHE A 4 0.66 8.72 0.61
N LEU A 5 1.04 8.50 1.87
CA LEU A 5 0.11 7.99 2.89
C LEU A 5 -1.05 8.96 3.16
N SER A 6 -0.82 10.27 3.09
CA SER A 6 -1.87 11.29 3.23
C SER A 6 -2.89 11.19 2.09
N VAL A 7 -2.45 10.99 0.85
CA VAL A 7 -3.34 10.75 -0.29
C VAL A 7 -4.15 9.47 -0.08
N LEU A 8 -3.51 8.37 0.29
CA LEU A 8 -4.21 7.10 0.54
C LEU A 8 -5.22 7.20 1.68
N LYS A 9 -4.87 7.88 2.78
CA LYS A 9 -5.78 8.11 3.92
C LYS A 9 -7.03 8.91 3.53
N LYS A 10 -6.94 9.80 2.54
CA LYS A 10 -8.09 10.55 2.00
C LYS A 10 -8.92 9.72 1.03
N ALA A 11 -8.30 8.81 0.29
CA ALA A 11 -8.95 8.02 -0.75
C ALA A 11 -9.54 6.69 -0.25
N LYS A 12 -9.03 6.15 0.87
CA LYS A 12 -9.50 4.89 1.43
C LYS A 12 -10.96 4.97 1.89
N ILE A 13 -11.59 3.81 2.05
CA ILE A 13 -12.92 3.73 2.67
C ILE A 13 -12.87 4.22 4.13
N ARG A 14 -13.98 4.83 4.57
CA ARG A 14 -14.13 5.27 5.95
C ARG A 14 -13.91 4.09 6.91
N ASP A 15 -13.06 4.32 7.91
CA ASP A 15 -12.63 3.33 8.90
C ASP A 15 -11.86 2.10 8.37
N SER A 16 -11.42 2.09 7.10
CA SER A 16 -10.55 1.03 6.61
C SER A 16 -9.09 1.20 7.05
N GLU A 17 -8.35 0.11 7.16
CA GLU A 17 -6.96 0.13 7.62
C GLU A 17 -5.97 0.30 6.46
N ILE A 18 -4.80 0.85 6.77
CA ILE A 18 -3.63 0.89 5.89
C ILE A 18 -2.49 0.20 6.64
N GLU A 19 -2.01 -0.91 6.09
CA GLU A 19 -0.84 -1.61 6.61
C GLU A 19 0.39 -1.25 5.79
N VAL A 20 1.52 -1.06 6.47
CA VAL A 20 2.79 -0.69 5.84
C VAL A 20 3.85 -1.66 6.30
N SER A 21 4.51 -2.33 5.36
CA SER A 21 5.62 -3.23 5.65
C SER A 21 6.79 -2.96 4.71
N SER A 22 7.99 -2.89 5.26
CA SER A 22 9.22 -2.82 4.46
C SER A 22 9.54 -4.21 3.93
N SER A 23 9.73 -4.33 2.61
CA SER A 23 10.29 -5.54 2.02
C SER A 23 11.79 -5.34 1.80
N VAL A 24 12.61 -6.14 2.48
CA VAL A 24 14.07 -6.17 2.23
C VAL A 24 14.41 -6.94 0.95
N GLU A 25 13.53 -7.82 0.50
CA GLU A 25 13.72 -8.67 -0.69
C GLU A 25 13.37 -7.95 -1.99
N SER A 26 12.46 -6.97 -1.94
CA SER A 26 12.02 -6.22 -3.12
C SER A 26 12.75 -4.88 -3.22
N GLN A 27 13.44 -4.65 -4.34
CA GLN A 27 14.18 -3.40 -4.60
C GLN A 27 13.65 -2.70 -5.85
N HIS A 28 13.66 -1.37 -5.82
CA HIS A 28 13.31 -0.58 -6.99
C HIS A 28 14.43 -0.68 -8.02
N THR A 29 14.13 -1.24 -9.19
CA THR A 29 15.13 -1.53 -10.25
C THR A 29 15.96 -0.32 -10.68
N MET A 30 15.38 0.89 -10.64
CA MET A 30 16.06 2.11 -11.06
C MET A 30 17.05 2.67 -10.03
N CYS A 31 16.77 2.53 -8.73
CA CYS A 31 17.57 3.18 -7.68
C CYS A 31 18.09 2.22 -6.60
N SER A 32 17.83 0.92 -6.77
CA SER A 32 18.21 -0.21 -5.89
C SER A 32 17.85 -0.04 -4.42
N LYS A 33 16.92 0.87 -4.10
CA LYS A 33 16.45 1.05 -2.72
C LYS A 33 15.35 0.04 -2.41
N PRO A 34 15.27 -0.48 -1.18
CA PRO A 34 14.18 -1.34 -0.74
C PRO A 34 12.82 -0.68 -0.98
N LEU A 35 11.87 -1.48 -1.46
CA LEU A 35 10.48 -1.08 -1.65
C LEU A 35 9.70 -1.29 -0.36
N VAL A 36 8.73 -0.41 -0.15
CA VAL A 36 7.78 -0.51 0.96
C VAL A 36 6.44 -0.96 0.38
N ASN A 37 5.93 -2.07 0.90
CA ASN A 37 4.59 -2.55 0.60
C ASN A 37 3.59 -1.76 1.44
N VAL A 38 2.54 -1.27 0.79
CA VAL A 38 1.44 -0.56 1.43
C VAL A 38 0.14 -1.23 1.02
N LEU A 39 -0.50 -1.92 1.95
CA LEU A 39 -1.77 -2.59 1.77
C LEU A 39 -2.89 -1.62 2.19
N VAL A 40 -3.87 -1.41 1.32
CA VAL A 40 -5.00 -0.54 1.57
C VAL A 40 -6.28 -1.34 1.45
N MET A 41 -7.07 -1.41 2.51
CA MET A 41 -8.35 -2.11 2.48
C MET A 41 -9.40 -1.25 1.75
N THR A 42 -9.95 -1.78 0.65
CA THR A 42 -10.86 -1.05 -0.26
C THR A 42 -12.31 -1.53 -0.23
N ALA A 43 -12.67 -2.44 0.69
CA ALA A 43 -14.05 -2.78 1.00
C ALA A 43 -14.23 -3.09 2.49
N LYS A 44 -15.43 -2.78 3.01
CA LYS A 44 -15.92 -3.36 4.27
C LYS A 44 -16.74 -4.58 3.89
N GLY A 45 -16.17 -5.76 4.08
CA GLY A 45 -16.91 -7.00 3.97
C GLY A 45 -17.91 -7.16 5.13
N SER A 46 -19.04 -7.81 4.87
CA SER A 46 -20.06 -8.12 5.89
C SER A 46 -19.72 -9.40 6.69
N GLY A 47 -18.55 -9.99 6.47
CA GLY A 47 -18.12 -11.25 7.10
C GLY A 47 -16.60 -11.41 7.21
N PRO A 48 -16.12 -12.43 7.93
CA PRO A 48 -14.70 -12.60 8.29
C PRO A 48 -13.76 -12.89 7.10
N ALA A 49 -14.28 -13.21 5.91
CA ALA A 49 -13.48 -13.57 4.73
C ALA A 49 -13.39 -12.45 3.66
N GLU A 50 -14.33 -11.50 3.62
CA GLU A 50 -14.47 -10.55 2.49
C GLU A 50 -13.45 -9.41 2.49
N TYR A 51 -12.76 -9.18 3.61
CA TYR A 51 -11.75 -8.12 3.72
C TYR A 51 -10.51 -8.39 2.87
N ARG A 52 -10.18 -9.66 2.62
CA ARG A 52 -8.92 -10.04 1.92
C ARG A 52 -9.01 -9.92 0.40
N ASP A 53 -10.19 -10.06 -0.17
CA ASP A 53 -10.38 -10.11 -1.63
C ASP A 53 -10.47 -8.73 -2.29
N LEU A 54 -10.52 -7.66 -1.50
CA LEU A 54 -10.65 -6.27 -1.98
C LEU A 54 -9.61 -5.35 -1.33
N ALA A 55 -8.36 -5.81 -1.22
CA ALA A 55 -7.24 -4.99 -0.81
C ALA A 55 -6.42 -4.53 -2.02
N ALA A 56 -6.04 -3.25 -2.04
CA ALA A 56 -5.10 -2.72 -3.03
C ALA A 56 -3.68 -2.77 -2.45
N LEU A 57 -2.75 -3.35 -3.20
CA LEU A 57 -1.34 -3.41 -2.79
C LEU A 57 -0.53 -2.42 -3.61
N TYR A 58 0.17 -1.52 -2.92
CA TYR A 58 1.12 -0.60 -3.52
C TYR A 58 2.56 -0.95 -3.15
N GLN A 59 3.47 -0.81 -4.10
CA GLN A 59 4.91 -0.77 -3.84
C GLN A 59 5.40 0.66 -3.97
N TYR A 60 5.87 1.23 -2.87
CA TYR A 60 6.38 2.59 -2.79
C TYR A 60 7.91 2.60 -2.66
N CYS A 61 8.58 3.40 -3.48
CA CYS A 61 10.01 3.64 -3.39
C CYS A 61 10.28 4.93 -2.59
N PRO A 62 10.98 4.87 -1.43
CA PRO A 62 11.33 6.07 -0.68
C PRO A 62 12.38 6.94 -1.36
N GLY A 63 13.22 6.36 -2.23
CA GLY A 63 14.23 7.11 -3.00
C GLY A 63 13.62 7.95 -4.11
N CYS A 64 12.86 7.30 -4.99
CA CYS A 64 12.25 7.95 -6.14
C CYS A 64 10.93 8.66 -5.82
N ARG A 65 10.35 8.40 -4.64
CA ARG A 65 9.03 8.89 -4.21
C ARG A 65 7.89 8.49 -5.16
N THR A 66 8.05 7.35 -5.83
CA THR A 66 7.09 6.75 -6.74
C THR A 66 6.35 5.60 -6.06
N ALA A 67 5.09 5.39 -6.45
CA ALA A 67 4.30 4.23 -6.04
C ALA A 67 3.68 3.58 -7.26
N VAL A 68 3.63 2.26 -7.29
CA VAL A 68 2.87 1.49 -8.29
C VAL A 68 1.87 0.60 -7.58
N ARG A 69 0.67 0.47 -8.16
CA ARG A 69 -0.32 -0.51 -7.72
C ARG A 69 0.02 -1.85 -8.36
N VAL A 70 0.12 -2.90 -7.55
CA VAL A 70 0.53 -4.24 -7.96
C VAL A 70 -0.65 -5.20 -8.00
N LEU A 71 -1.64 -4.99 -7.12
CA LEU A 71 -2.91 -5.73 -7.05
C LEU A 71 -4.05 -4.73 -6.75
#